data_AF-A0A7W1YDW7-F1
#
_entry.id   AF-A0A7W1YDW7-F1
#
_cell.length_a   1.000
_cell.length_b   1.000
_cell.length_c   1.000
_cell.angle_alpha   90.00
_cell.angle_beta   90.00
_cell.angle_gamma   90.00
#
_symmetry.space_group_name_H-M   'P 1'
#
loop_
_entity.id
_entity.type
_entity.pdbx_description
1 polymer ?
#
loop_
_entity_poly.entity_id
_entity_poly.type
_entity_poly.pdbx_seq_one_letter_code
_entity_poly.pdbx_strand_id
1 'polypeptide(L)'
;MPENYASGLLLGMLTVISLLLHECGHILAAGILGVKVHEIGFCLRGPYNRRERARVPIEEVAITLSGPMVNALTAAALWTVPGVGHWLAIYNLVLLVSNLAPLPGSDGRRVFAAWVQATTKARVPVVVHKN
;
A
#
# COMPACT_ATOMS: atom_id res chain seq x y z
N MET A 1 -6.54 -2.98 36.57
CA MET A 1 -6.72 -4.09 35.60
C MET A 1 -7.80 -3.89 34.51
N PRO A 2 -8.85 -3.04 34.65
CA PRO A 2 -9.78 -2.78 33.54
C PRO A 2 -9.27 -1.76 32.50
N GLU A 3 -8.24 -0.95 32.81
CA GLU A 3 -7.67 0.05 31.87
C GLU A 3 -7.01 -0.54 30.60
N ASN A 4 -6.73 -1.85 30.59
CA ASN A 4 -6.06 -2.52 29.48
C ASN A 4 -7.01 -2.92 28.33
N TYR A 5 -8.28 -3.24 28.63
CA TYR A 5 -9.24 -3.66 27.60
C TYR A 5 -9.67 -2.51 26.70
N ALA A 6 -9.94 -1.34 27.29
CA ALA A 6 -10.30 -0.14 26.53
C ALA A 6 -9.16 0.29 25.60
N SER A 7 -7.92 0.24 26.09
CA SER A 7 -6.72 0.53 25.30
C SER A 7 -6.53 -0.47 24.15
N GLY A 8 -6.80 -1.76 24.39
CA GLY A 8 -6.77 -2.80 23.35
C GLY A 8 -7.84 -2.62 22.27
N LEU A 9 -9.08 -2.30 22.66
CA LEU A 9 -10.17 -2.00 21.73
C LEU A 9 -9.86 -0.76 20.89
N LEU A 10 -9.36 0.30 21.53
CA LEU A 10 -8.95 1.52 20.84
C LEU A 10 -7.83 1.24 19.83
N LEU A 11 -6.80 0.50 20.24
CA LEU A 11 -5.71 0.10 19.35
C LEU A 11 -6.21 -0.72 18.16
N GLY A 12 -7.13 -1.66 18.40
CA GLY A 12 -7.76 -2.47 17.35
C GLY A 12 -8.54 -1.61 16.34
N MET A 13 -9.34 -0.66 16.80
CA MET A 13 -10.06 0.28 15.91
C MET A 13 -9.11 1.15 15.10
N LEU A 14 -8.08 1.71 15.75
CA LEU A 14 -7.08 2.55 15.08
C LEU A 14 -6.21 1.78 14.08
N THR A 15 -5.98 0.50 14.34
CA THR A 15 -5.31 -0.44 13.43
C THR A 15 -6.13 -0.62 12.15
N VAL A 16 -7.45 -0.83 12.27
CA VAL A 16 -8.34 -0.87 11.11
C VAL A 16 -8.32 0.46 10.35
N ILE A 17 -8.36 1.59 11.06
CA ILE A 17 -8.24 2.91 10.43
C ILE A 17 -6.90 3.06 9.68
N SER A 18 -5.79 2.56 10.22
CA SER A 18 -4.48 2.59 9.54
C SER A 18 -4.49 1.80 8.23
N LEU A 19 -5.12 0.61 8.22
CA LEU A 19 -5.32 -0.17 6.99
C LEU A 19 -6.16 0.59 5.95
N LEU A 20 -7.18 1.33 6.37
CA LEU A 20 -7.97 2.16 5.45
C LEU A 20 -7.19 3.36 4.95
N LEU A 21 -6.40 4.01 5.79
CA LEU A 21 -5.54 5.11 5.39
C LEU A 21 -4.50 4.65 4.36
N HIS A 22 -3.93 3.45 4.55
CA HIS A 22 -3.05 2.82 3.57
C HIS A 22 -3.73 2.70 2.19
N GLU A 23 -4.92 2.13 2.15
CA GLU A 23 -5.70 2.00 0.89
C GLU A 23 -6.08 3.35 0.29
N CYS A 24 -6.45 4.32 1.13
CA CYS A 24 -6.68 5.70 0.71
C CYS A 24 -5.44 6.30 0.04
N GLY A 25 -4.23 5.98 0.50
CA GLY A 25 -2.98 6.36 -0.16
C GLY A 25 -2.96 5.95 -1.63
N HIS A 26 -3.27 4.68 -1.90
CA HIS A 26 -3.34 4.16 -3.28
C HIS A 26 -4.41 4.85 -4.11
N ILE A 27 -5.61 5.01 -3.55
CA ILE A 27 -6.75 5.61 -4.26
C ILE A 27 -6.45 7.07 -4.60
N LEU A 28 -5.87 7.83 -3.66
CA LEU A 28 -5.53 9.23 -3.83
C LEU A 28 -4.43 9.40 -4.88
N ALA A 29 -3.36 8.58 -4.81
CA ALA A 29 -2.32 8.57 -5.84
C ALA A 29 -2.85 8.17 -7.22
N ALA A 30 -3.74 7.19 -7.29
CA ALA A 30 -4.39 6.79 -8.54
C ALA A 30 -5.24 7.93 -9.12
N GLY A 31 -6.02 8.62 -8.29
CA GLY A 31 -6.83 9.78 -8.70
C GLY A 31 -5.98 10.94 -9.23
N ILE A 32 -4.87 11.27 -8.55
CA ILE A 32 -3.93 12.30 -9.01
C ILE A 32 -3.33 11.94 -10.38
N LEU A 33 -3.00 10.67 -10.59
CA LEU A 33 -2.40 10.18 -11.83
C LEU A 33 -3.43 9.81 -12.91
N GLY A 34 -4.71 10.08 -12.69
CA GLY A 34 -5.79 9.81 -13.64
C GLY A 34 -6.06 8.32 -13.90
N VAL A 35 -5.67 7.44 -12.98
CA VAL A 35 -5.92 5.99 -13.03
C VAL A 35 -7.26 5.70 -12.36
N LYS A 36 -8.20 5.11 -13.10
CA LYS A 36 -9.53 4.82 -12.58
C LYS A 36 -9.51 3.68 -11.56
N VAL A 37 -10.20 3.89 -10.45
CA VAL A 37 -10.50 2.86 -9.45
C VAL A 37 -11.92 2.37 -9.70
N HIS A 38 -12.10 1.06 -9.90
CA HIS A 38 -13.40 0.46 -10.22
C HIS A 38 -14.12 -0.07 -8.99
N GLU A 39 -13.36 -0.58 -8.02
CA GLU A 39 -13.93 -1.31 -6.88
C GLU A 39 -13.08 -1.06 -5.65
N ILE A 40 -13.74 -0.85 -4.52
CA ILE A 40 -13.15 -0.85 -3.19
C ILE A 40 -13.99 -1.81 -2.37
N GLY A 41 -13.34 -2.79 -1.74
CA GLY A 41 -14.05 -3.84 -1.01
C GLY A 41 -13.23 -4.35 0.17
N PHE A 42 -13.83 -5.30 0.88
CA PHE A 42 -13.19 -6.00 1.99
C PHE A 42 -13.32 -7.50 1.79
N CYS A 43 -12.26 -8.20 2.16
CA CYS A 43 -12.25 -9.66 2.25
C CYS A 43 -11.61 -10.10 3.57
N LEU A 44 -11.63 -11.40 3.84
CA LEU A 44 -10.99 -11.98 5.03
C LEU A 44 -9.48 -11.68 5.13
N ARG A 45 -8.82 -11.34 4.02
CA ARG A 45 -7.41 -10.93 4.00
C ARG A 45 -7.18 -9.45 4.30
N GLY A 46 -8.24 -8.63 4.31
CA GLY A 46 -8.16 -7.18 4.47
C GLY A 46 -8.94 -6.42 3.40
N PRO A 47 -8.86 -5.08 3.43
CA PRO A 47 -9.38 -4.25 2.36
C PRO A 47 -8.64 -4.52 1.04
N TYR A 48 -9.31 -4.29 -0.08
CA TYR A 48 -8.69 -4.34 -1.39
C TYR A 48 -9.26 -3.24 -2.29
N ASN A 49 -8.43 -2.74 -3.19
CA ASN A 49 -8.87 -1.91 -4.30
C ASN A 49 -8.60 -2.61 -5.64
N ARG A 50 -9.52 -2.46 -6.59
CA ARG A 50 -9.34 -2.84 -7.99
C ARG A 50 -9.28 -1.58 -8.82
N ARG A 51 -8.14 -1.36 -9.46
CA ARG A 51 -7.89 -0.21 -10.33
C ARG A 51 -7.40 -0.64 -11.72
N GLU A 52 -7.56 0.26 -12.68
CA GLU A 52 -6.89 0.15 -13.96
C GLU A 52 -5.37 0.13 -13.78
N ARG A 53 -4.68 -0.44 -14.77
CA ARG A 53 -3.23 -0.40 -14.81
C ARG A 53 -2.77 0.98 -15.24
N ALA A 54 -1.75 1.53 -14.57
CA ALA A 54 -1.20 2.82 -14.97
C ALA A 54 -0.58 2.74 -16.37
N ARG A 55 -0.52 3.88 -17.07
CA ARG A 55 -0.06 3.96 -18.46
C ARG A 55 1.43 3.68 -18.58
N VAL A 56 2.21 4.21 -17.62
CA VAL A 56 3.65 4.00 -17.56
C VAL A 56 4.06 3.25 -16.29
N PRO A 57 5.14 2.43 -16.32
CA PRO A 57 5.55 1.64 -15.16
C PRO A 57 5.86 2.46 -13.91
N ILE A 58 6.39 3.68 -14.06
CA ILE A 58 6.73 4.54 -12.93
C ILE A 58 5.50 5.04 -12.17
N GLU A 59 4.41 5.34 -12.86
CA GLU A 59 3.12 5.68 -12.24
C GLU A 59 2.57 4.49 -11.45
N GLU A 60 2.66 3.27 -12.01
CA GLU A 60 2.23 2.05 -11.33
C GLU A 60 2.99 1.85 -10.02
N VAL A 61 4.31 2.08 -10.04
CA VAL A 61 5.16 2.01 -8.84
C VAL A 61 4.80 3.13 -7.86
N ALA A 62 4.62 4.37 -8.33
CA ALA A 62 4.25 5.50 -7.47
C ALA A 62 2.91 5.27 -6.74
N ILE A 63 1.88 4.82 -7.46
CA ILE A 63 0.58 4.47 -6.86
C ILE A 63 0.76 3.33 -5.86
N THR A 64 1.51 2.29 -6.22
CA THR A 64 1.70 1.12 -5.36
C THR A 64 2.55 1.44 -4.11
N LEU A 65 3.45 2.41 -4.15
CA LEU A 65 4.23 2.81 -2.98
C LEU A 65 3.52 3.83 -2.08
N SER A 66 2.45 4.46 -2.55
CA SER A 66 1.72 5.47 -1.76
C SER A 66 1.07 4.89 -0.51
N GLY A 67 0.51 3.67 -0.55
CA GLY A 67 -0.02 3.00 0.65
C GLY A 67 1.07 2.73 1.69
N PRO A 68 2.19 2.07 1.35
CA PRO A 68 3.34 1.93 2.24
C PRO A 68 3.85 3.28 2.77
N MET A 69 3.86 4.33 1.95
CA MET A 69 4.24 5.67 2.39
C MET A 69 3.33 6.22 3.49
N VAL A 70 2.01 6.01 3.40
CA VAL A 70 1.07 6.41 4.47
C VAL A 70 1.39 5.69 5.77
N ASN A 71 1.72 4.40 5.73
CA ASN A 71 2.14 3.67 6.92
C ASN A 71 3.44 4.23 7.50
N ALA A 72 4.43 4.55 6.65
CA ALA A 72 5.70 5.14 7.09
C ALA A 72 5.50 6.50 7.78
N LEU A 73 4.68 7.38 7.19
CA LEU A 73 4.36 8.69 7.76
C LEU A 73 3.60 8.56 9.08
N THR A 74 2.64 7.64 9.15
CA THR A 74 1.87 7.37 10.38
C THR A 74 2.76 6.82 11.50
N ALA A 75 3.65 5.88 11.16
CA ALA A 75 4.63 5.35 12.11
C ALA A 75 5.56 6.44 12.64
N ALA A 76 6.10 7.28 11.76
CA ALA A 76 6.98 8.37 12.13
C ALA A 76 6.27 9.41 13.03
N ALA A 77 5.03 9.78 12.69
CA ALA A 77 4.26 10.76 13.45
C ALA A 77 3.90 10.29 14.87
N LEU A 78 3.68 8.98 15.04
CA LEU A 78 3.23 8.41 16.31
C LEU A 78 4.35 7.78 17.14
N TRP A 79 5.58 7.73 16.64
CA TRP A 79 6.70 7.03 17.28
C TRP A 79 6.97 7.49 18.71
N THR A 80 6.83 8.79 18.98
CA THR A 80 7.10 9.39 20.29
C THR A 80 5.85 9.54 21.16
N VAL A 81 4.68 9.15 20.67
CA VAL A 81 3.40 9.25 21.40
C VAL A 81 3.24 8.02 22.30
N PRO A 82 3.29 8.13 23.64
CA PRO A 82 3.27 6.97 24.52
C PRO A 82 1.92 6.21 24.49
N GLY A 83 1.94 4.97 24.99
CA GLY A 83 0.76 4.12 25.08
C GLY A 83 0.25 3.67 23.70
N VAL A 84 -1.03 3.87 23.42
CA VAL A 84 -1.68 3.41 22.17
C VAL A 84 -1.00 3.99 20.92
N GLY A 85 -0.49 5.22 20.98
CA GLY A 85 0.21 5.86 19.86
C GLY A 85 1.44 5.07 19.41
N HIS A 86 2.33 4.73 20.36
CA HIS A 86 3.57 4.00 20.08
C HIS A 86 3.28 2.60 19.55
N TRP A 87 2.28 1.90 20.12
CA TRP A 87 1.84 0.60 19.62
C TRP A 87 1.27 0.68 18.20
N LEU A 88 0.51 1.73 17.89
CA LEU A 88 0.02 1.98 16.55
C LEU A 88 1.14 2.31 15.57
N ALA A 89 2.20 3.01 16.02
CA ALA A 89 3.40 3.26 15.24
C ALA A 89 4.12 1.96 14.88
N ILE A 90 4.31 1.06 15.85
CA ILE A 90 4.87 -0.28 15.63
C ILE A 90 4.02 -1.06 14.63
N TYR A 91 2.69 -1.04 14.78
CA TYR A 91 1.79 -1.73 13.85
C TYR A 91 1.93 -1.18 12.41
N ASN A 92 2.01 0.14 12.25
CA ASN A 92 2.24 0.76 10.94
C ASN A 92 3.62 0.39 10.36
N LEU A 93 4.67 0.24 11.18
CA LEU A 93 5.94 -0.29 10.70
C LEU A 93 5.83 -1.75 10.24
N VAL A 94 5.08 -2.59 10.95
CA VAL A 94 4.83 -3.97 10.52
C VAL A 94 4.07 -4.00 9.19
N LEU A 95 3.05 -3.15 9.03
CA LEU A 95 2.34 -3.01 7.75
C LEU A 95 3.25 -2.50 6.64
N LEU A 96 4.13 -1.52 6.92
CA LEU A 96 5.11 -1.01 5.97
C LEU A 96 6.05 -2.11 5.49
N VAL A 97 6.69 -2.83 6.42
CA VAL A 97 7.66 -3.87 6.09
C VAL A 97 6.99 -5.03 5.35
N SER A 98 5.82 -5.48 5.81
CA SER A 98 5.09 -6.57 5.16
C SER A 98 4.57 -6.20 3.77
N ASN A 99 4.14 -4.95 3.56
CA ASN A 99 3.73 -4.49 2.24
C ASN A 99 4.89 -4.17 1.30
N LEU A 100 6.09 -3.84 1.80
CA LEU A 100 7.28 -3.68 0.96
C LEU A 100 7.95 -5.02 0.61
N ALA A 101 7.81 -6.04 1.47
CA ALA A 101 8.30 -7.38 1.18
C ALA A 101 7.61 -7.95 -0.08
N PRO A 102 8.31 -8.69 -0.95
CA PRO A 102 7.74 -9.25 -2.18
C PRO A 102 6.90 -10.51 -1.92
N LEU A 103 5.92 -10.41 -1.04
CA LEU A 103 5.04 -11.50 -0.60
C LEU A 103 3.77 -11.59 -1.46
N PRO A 104 3.10 -12.76 -1.50
CA PRO A 104 1.80 -12.87 -2.16
C PRO A 104 0.80 -11.86 -1.59
N GLY A 105 0.16 -11.09 -2.47
CA GLY A 105 -0.82 -10.06 -2.08
C GLY A 105 -0.23 -8.72 -1.64
N SER A 106 1.08 -8.57 -1.44
CA SER A 106 1.69 -7.31 -1.04
C SER A 106 1.93 -6.35 -2.21
N ASP A 107 2.10 -5.07 -1.87
CA ASP A 107 2.52 -4.02 -2.81
C ASP A 107 3.93 -4.22 -3.36
N GLY A 108 4.86 -4.70 -2.55
CA GLY A 108 6.25 -4.93 -2.91
C GLY A 108 6.36 -5.92 -4.08
N ARG A 109 5.50 -6.95 -4.09
CA ARG A 109 5.42 -7.88 -5.22
C ARG A 109 4.91 -7.21 -6.50
N ARG A 110 3.94 -6.28 -6.39
CA ARG A 110 3.42 -5.51 -7.53
C ARG A 110 4.49 -4.57 -8.08
N VAL A 111 5.24 -3.89 -7.22
CA VAL A 111 6.41 -3.07 -7.60
C VAL A 111 7.46 -3.91 -8.31
N PHE A 112 7.83 -5.06 -7.74
CA PHE A 112 8.79 -5.97 -8.34
C PHE A 112 8.33 -6.46 -9.73
N ALA A 113 7.06 -6.86 -9.86
CA ALA A 113 6.49 -7.27 -11.13
C ALA A 113 6.46 -6.15 -12.18
N ALA A 114 6.19 -4.90 -11.77
CA ALA A 114 6.25 -3.73 -12.65
C ALA A 114 7.69 -3.46 -13.12
N TRP A 115 8.67 -3.58 -12.23
CA TRP A 115 10.08 -3.42 -12.53
C TRP A 115 10.61 -4.48 -13.51
N VAL A 116 10.29 -5.76 -13.28
CA VAL A 116 10.66 -6.85 -14.22
C VAL A 116 10.04 -6.63 -15.59
N GLN A 117 8.79 -6.17 -15.67
CA GLN A 117 8.14 -5.88 -16.96
C GLN A 117 8.77 -4.68 -17.68
N ALA A 118 9.13 -3.63 -16.96
CA ALA A 118 9.81 -2.46 -17.53
C ALA A 118 11.18 -2.85 -18.13
N THR A 119 11.95 -3.66 -17.41
CA THR A 119 13.27 -4.14 -17.87
C THR A 119 13.17 -5.13 -19.03
N THR A 120 12.11 -5.95 -19.09
CA THR A 120 11.89 -6.91 -20.18
C THR A 120 11.41 -6.24 -21.47
N LYS A 121 10.45 -5.30 -21.40
CA LYS A 121 10.00 -4.54 -22.59
C LYS A 121 11.12 -3.72 -23.24
N ALA A 122 12.05 -3.22 -22.44
CA ALA A 122 13.24 -2.52 -22.94
C ALA A 122 14.21 -3.44 -23.72
N ARG A 123 14.11 -4.77 -23.56
CA ARG A 123 15.03 -5.75 -24.17
C ARG A 123 14.52 -6.41 -25.44
N VAL A 124 13.24 -6.26 -25.80
CA VAL A 124 12.69 -6.83 -27.05
C VAL A 124 12.60 -5.72 -28.09
N PRO A 125 13.53 -5.62 -29.07
CA PRO A 125 13.33 -4.75 -30.21
C PRO A 125 12.09 -5.25 -30.95
N VAL A 126 11.12 -4.36 -31.12
CA VAL A 126 9.95 -4.62 -31.97
C VAL A 126 10.47 -4.80 -33.38
N VAL A 127 10.57 -6.06 -33.84
CA VAL A 127 10.80 -6.35 -35.25
C VAL A 127 9.52 -5.96 -35.99
N VAL A 128 9.48 -4.73 -36.49
CA VAL A 128 8.42 -4.26 -37.37
C VAL A 128 8.57 -5.01 -38.69
N HIS A 129 7.74 -6.03 -38.90
CA HIS A 129 7.53 -6.57 -40.24
C HIS A 129 6.78 -5.51 -41.05
N LYS A 130 7.49 -4.87 -41.98
CA LYS A 130 6.91 -4.03 -43.03
C LYS A 130 6.49 -4.97 -44.15
N ASN A 131 5.18 -5.08 -44.38
CA ASN A 131 4.62 -5.68 -45.59
C ASN A 131 4.82 -4.73 -46.79
#